data_AF-A0A8T2WS07-F1
#
_entry.id   AF-A0A8T2WS07-F1
#
_cell.length_a   1.000
_cell.length_b   1.000
_cell.length_c   1.000
_cell.angle_alpha   90.00
_cell.angle_beta   90.00
_cell.angle_gamma   90.00
#
_symmetry.space_group_name_H-M   'P 1'
#
loop_
_entity.id
_entity.type
_entity.pdbx_description
1 polymer ?
#
loop_
_entity_poly.entity_id
_entity_poly.type
_entity_poly.pdbx_seq_one_letter_code
_entity_poly.pdbx_strand_id
1 'polypeptide(L)' 'VPPVELEQLLLSNPEIADAAVIPYPDEEAGQIPMAYVVRKPGSSITEAHIMDSIAKQASF' A
#
# COMPACT_ATOMS: atom_id res chain seq x y z
N VAL A 1 -8.89 5.55 6.54
CA VAL A 1 -8.65 4.14 6.91
C VAL A 1 -7.46 4.06 7.86
N PRO A 2 -7.51 3.23 8.91
CA PRO A 2 -6.38 3.00 9.79
C PRO A 2 -5.15 2.43 9.03
N PRO A 3 -3.91 2.79 9.40
CA PRO A 3 -2.70 2.29 8.73
C PRO A 3 -2.61 0.77 8.68
N VAL A 4 -2.94 0.08 9.78
CA VAL A 4 -2.88 -1.39 9.89
C VAL A 4 -3.77 -2.13 8.89
N GLU A 5 -4.92 -1.53 8.54
CA GLU A 5 -5.84 -2.13 7.57
C GLU A 5 -5.27 -2.04 6.14
N LEU A 6 -4.60 -0.92 5.81
CA LEU A 6 -3.89 -0.77 4.54
C LEU A 6 -2.68 -1.71 4.44
N GLU A 7 -1.96 -1.94 5.53
CA GLU A 7 -0.87 -2.92 5.58
C GLU A 7 -1.38 -4.33 5.32
N GLN A 8 -2.46 -4.74 5.99
CA GLN A 8 -3.09 -6.05 5.76
C GLN A 8 -3.58 -6.20 4.33
N LEU A 9 -4.13 -5.14 3.75
CA LEU A 9 -4.57 -5.11 2.36
C LEU A 9 -3.40 -5.32 1.39
N LEU A 10 -2.27 -4.64 1.62
CA LEU A 10 -1.04 -4.82 0.85
C LEU A 10 -0.49 -6.25 1.00
N LEU A 11 -0.45 -6.78 2.22
CA LEU A 11 0.02 -8.13 2.51
C LEU A 11 -0.89 -9.24 1.96
N SER A 12 -2.13 -8.92 1.60
CA SER A 12 -3.02 -9.86 0.89
C SER A 12 -2.55 -10.16 -0.54
N ASN A 13 -1.71 -9.29 -1.12
CA ASN A 13 -1.18 -9.49 -2.46
C ASN A 13 -0.05 -10.53 -2.44
N PRO A 14 -0.16 -11.64 -3.21
CA PRO A 14 0.84 -12.70 -3.19
C PRO A 14 2.23 -12.27 -3.71
N GLU A 15 2.35 -11.14 -4.38
CA GLU A 15 3.63 -10.60 -4.88
C GLU A 15 4.38 -9.73 -3.85
N ILE A 16 3.72 -9.36 -2.75
CA ILE A 16 4.29 -8.55 -1.67
C ILE A 16 4.83 -9.48 -0.58
N ALA A 17 6.07 -9.25 -0.17
CA ALA A 17 6.72 -9.99 0.91
C ALA A 17 6.45 -9.34 2.27
N ASP A 18 6.47 -8.01 2.32
CA ASP A 18 6.22 -7.23 3.52
C ASP A 18 5.72 -5.82 3.14
N ALA A 19 4.98 -5.18 4.04
CA ALA A 19 4.47 -3.82 3.84
C ALA A 19 4.28 -3.08 5.17
N ALA A 20 4.61 -1.79 5.17
CA ALA A 20 4.40 -0.89 6.30
C ALA A 20 3.82 0.44 5.81
N VAL A 21 2.87 1.00 6.55
CA VAL A 21 2.22 2.28 6.22
C VAL A 21 2.54 3.31 7.29
N ILE A 22 3.18 4.39 6.89
CA ILE A 22 3.54 5.49 7.77
C ILE A 22 2.86 6.80 7.33
N PRO A 23 2.59 7.73 8.25
CA PRO A 23 2.15 9.07 7.88
C PRO A 23 3.29 9.82 7.18
N TYR A 24 2.98 10.42 6.04
CA TYR A 24 3.88 11.30 5.29
C TYR A 24 3.29 12.71 5.26
N PRO A 25 4.09 13.76 5.54
CA PRO A 25 3.61 15.14 5.52
C PRO A 25 3.10 15.54 4.13
N ASP A 26 1.94 16.18 4.07
CA ASP A 26 1.34 16.68 2.84
C ASP A 26 0.87 18.12 3.05
N GLU A 27 1.08 19.00 2.08
CA GLU A 27 0.79 20.42 2.22
C GLU A 27 -0.72 20.73 2.24
N GLU A 28 -1.55 19.90 1.60
CA GLU A 28 -3.01 20.11 1.50
C GLU A 28 -3.78 19.32 2.56
N ALA A 29 -3.44 18.03 2.74
CA ALA A 29 -4.10 17.12 3.66
C ALA A 29 -3.46 17.11 5.07
N GLY A 30 -2.34 17.82 5.26
CA GLY A 30 -1.51 17.77 6.46
C GLY A 30 -0.67 16.49 6.54
N GLN A 31 -1.31 15.33 6.41
CA GLN A 31 -0.65 14.02 6.33
C GLN A 31 -1.40 13.07 5.40
N ILE A 32 -0.66 12.27 4.64
CA ILE A 32 -1.17 11.18 3.80
C ILE A 32 -0.53 9.85 4.21
N PRO A 33 -1.22 8.70 4.03
CA PRO A 33 -0.61 7.39 4.24
C PRO A 33 0.39 7.09 3.11
N MET A 34 1.62 6.78 3.48
CA MET A 34 2.68 6.34 2.56
C MET A 34 3.03 4.88 2.85
N ALA A 35 2.93 4.03 1.84
CA ALA A 35 3.24 2.61 1.95
C ALA A 35 4.66 2.30 1.48
N TYR A 36 5.44 1.61 2.32
CA TYR A 36 6.69 0.97 1.95
C TYR A 36 6.42 -0.50 1.67
N VAL A 37 6.79 -0.95 0.48
CA VAL A 37 6.46 -2.31 0.01
C VAL A 37 7.74 -3.05 -0.36
N VAL A 38 7.92 -4.23 0.23
CA VAL A 38 8.96 -5.18 -0.16
C VAL A 38 8.37 -6.17 -1.14
N ARG A 39 8.88 -6.18 -2.37
CA ARG A 39 8.48 -7.16 -3.39
C ARG A 39 9.10 -8.52 -3.11
N LYS A 40 8.38 -9.59 -3.43
CA LYS A 40 8.96 -10.93 -3.41
C LYS A 40 10.06 -11.07 -4.49
N PRO A 41 11.09 -11.88 -4.24
CA PRO A 41 12.12 -12.16 -5.24
C PRO A 41 11.49 -12.66 -6.55
N GLY A 42 11.86 -12.04 -7.68
CA GLY A 42 11.34 -12.40 -9.00
C GLY A 42 9.96 -11.82 -9.34
N SER A 43 9.32 -11.06 -8.44
CA SER A 43 8.10 -10.33 -8.76
C SER A 43 8.38 -9.14 -9.67
N SER A 44 7.51 -8.94 -10.66
CA SER A 44 7.49 -7.79 -11.56
C SER A 44 6.40 -6.78 -11.19
N ILE A 45 5.82 -6.88 -9.98
CA ILE A 45 4.76 -5.96 -9.57
C ILE A 45 5.26 -4.52 -9.60
N THR A 46 4.39 -3.65 -10.11
CA THR A 46 4.64 -2.22 -10.24
C THR A 46 3.78 -1.44 -9.26
N GLU A 47 4.19 -0.22 -8.97
CA GLU A 47 3.43 0.71 -8.15
C GLU A 47 1.98 0.88 -8.67
N ALA A 48 1.80 1.05 -9.98
CA ALA A 48 0.48 1.16 -10.60
C ALA A 48 -0.41 -0.06 -10.32
N HIS A 49 0.12 -1.28 -10.42
CA HIS A 49 -0.65 -2.49 -10.08
C HIS A 49 -1.03 -2.56 -8.60
N ILE A 50 -0.17 -2.07 -7.71
CA ILE A 50 -0.43 -2.00 -6.28
C ILE A 50 -1.55 -0.99 -5.99
N MET A 51 -1.44 0.22 -6.56
CA MET A 51 -2.46 1.27 -6.41
C MET A 51 -3.81 0.83 -6.97
N ASP A 52 -3.85 0.21 -8.15
CA ASP A 52 -5.08 -0.31 -8.74
C ASP A 52 -5.69 -1.43 -7.90
N SER A 53 -4.86 -2.31 -7.32
CA SER A 53 -5.33 -3.40 -6.45
C SER A 53 -5.97 -2.86 -5.19
N ILE A 54 -5.37 -1.84 -4.58
CA ILE A 54 -5.90 -1.17 -3.39
C ILE A 54 -7.17 -0.41 -3.75
N ALA A 55 -7.18 0.38 -4.82
CA ALA A 55 -8.34 1.17 -5.25
C ALA A 55 -9.57 0.30 -5.54
N LYS A 56 -9.39 -0.92 -6.05
CA LYS A 56 -10.48 -1.89 -6.28
C LYS A 56 -11.03 -2.50 -5.00
N GLN A 57 -10.19 -2.72 -4.00
CA GLN A 57 -10.59 -3.33 -2.73
C GLN A 57 -11.10 -2.29 -1.72
N ALA A 58 -10.62 -1.06 -1.83
CA ALA A 58 -11.10 0.11 -1.12
C ALA A 58 -12.41 0.62 -1.73
N SER A 59 -13.48 -0.18 -1.62
CA SER A 59 -14.84 0.38 -1.70
C SER A 59 -15.10 1.15 -0.39
N PHE A 60 -15.09 2.48 -0.49
CA PHE A 60 -15.62 3.38 0.53
C PHE A 60 -17.01 3.86 0.13
#